data_AF-U7GN48-F1
#
_entry.id   AF-U7GN48-F1
#
_cell.length_a   1.000
_cell.length_b   1.000
_cell.length_c   1.000
_cell.angle_alpha   90.00
_cell.angle_beta   90.00
_cell.angle_gamma   90.00
#
_symmetry.space_group_name_H-M   'P 1'
#
loop_
_entity.id
_entity.type
_entity.pdbx_description
1 polymer ?
#
loop_
_entity_poly.entity_id
_entity_poly.type
_entity_poly.pdbx_seq_one_letter_code
_entity_poly.pdbx_strand_id
1 'polypeptide(L)'
;MQDIGGIRAVAKDMRKVRQIEAAYKRGTRVFSIVKGGKDYTNYPKDSGYRSVHMIFKCRNGFSIELQIRTVIQHAWATAVETMGTFLNHSLKASEGPEEWLKFFTLASSAFAILESTPRVPEHDRYSAFEVFDMLLKKEKELDVLNKLSGFRVVAKHIENDHKRGHYHLITLNLDTRRAFVKSYTKRNVDQANVDYSKAEDAVSKGANLQVVLVTSQSINALKKAYPSYFLDAQLFAKQIAVVRKKIQQMK
;
A
#
# COMPACT_ATOMS: atom_id res chain seq x y z
N MET A 1 12.40 12.11 -20.53
CA MET A 1 11.15 11.31 -20.43
C MET A 1 11.50 9.92 -20.93
N GLN A 2 11.77 8.97 -20.03
CA GLN A 2 12.50 7.72 -20.36
C GLN A 2 11.62 6.49 -20.57
N ASP A 3 10.30 6.56 -20.34
CA ASP A 3 9.33 5.50 -20.69
C ASP A 3 8.02 6.15 -21.12
N ILE A 4 7.42 5.70 -22.24
CA ILE A 4 6.12 6.19 -22.73
C ILE A 4 4.95 5.46 -22.05
N GLY A 5 5.20 4.27 -21.50
CA GLY A 5 4.18 3.49 -20.80
C GLY A 5 4.77 2.39 -19.93
N GLY A 6 3.99 1.93 -18.97
CA GLY A 6 4.35 0.84 -18.06
C GLY A 6 3.27 -0.24 -18.05
N ILE A 7 3.69 -1.49 -18.15
CA ILE A 7 2.83 -2.67 -18.02
C ILE A 7 3.10 -3.31 -16.66
N ARG A 8 2.03 -3.69 -15.94
CA ARG A 8 2.13 -4.43 -14.69
C ARG A 8 1.57 -5.83 -14.85
N ALA A 9 2.39 -6.83 -14.56
CA ALA A 9 1.97 -8.23 -14.48
C ALA A 9 1.93 -8.66 -13.01
N VAL A 10 0.73 -8.93 -12.48
CA VAL A 10 0.53 -9.43 -11.12
C VAL A 10 0.32 -10.94 -11.17
N ALA A 11 1.26 -11.68 -10.60
CA ALA A 11 1.30 -13.13 -10.62
C ALA A 11 0.99 -13.73 -9.24
N LYS A 12 0.51 -14.98 -9.20
CA LYS A 12 0.11 -15.62 -7.95
C LYS A 12 1.26 -15.88 -6.96
N ASP A 13 2.46 -16.16 -7.46
CA ASP A 13 3.62 -16.56 -6.67
C ASP A 13 4.93 -16.24 -7.39
N MET A 14 6.05 -16.38 -6.68
CA MET A 14 7.40 -16.12 -7.22
C MET A 14 7.79 -17.04 -8.38
N ARG A 15 7.30 -18.29 -8.40
CA ARG A 15 7.55 -19.20 -9.53
C ARG A 15 6.98 -18.61 -10.82
N LYS A 16 5.75 -18.09 -10.77
CA LYS A 16 5.09 -17.47 -11.92
C LYS A 16 5.74 -16.14 -12.30
N VAL A 17 6.21 -15.34 -11.33
CA VAL A 17 7.04 -14.14 -11.60
C VAL A 17 8.27 -14.51 -12.44
N ARG A 18 9.04 -15.52 -12.01
CA ARG A 18 10.24 -15.96 -12.73
C ARG A 18 9.94 -16.57 -14.09
N GLN A 19 8.81 -17.26 -14.26
CA GLN A 19 8.35 -17.74 -15.57
C GLN A 19 8.06 -16.59 -16.55
N ILE A 20 7.37 -15.54 -16.10
CA ILE A 20 7.10 -14.36 -16.91
C ILE A 20 8.42 -13.65 -17.25
N GLU A 21 9.27 -13.42 -16.25
CA GLU A 21 10.60 -12.82 -16.46
C GLU A 21 11.39 -13.59 -17.53
N ALA A 22 11.50 -14.92 -17.40
CA ALA A 22 12.21 -15.77 -18.35
C ALA A 22 11.62 -15.73 -19.77
N ALA A 23 10.29 -15.68 -19.89
CA ALA A 23 9.62 -15.61 -21.19
C ALA A 23 9.97 -14.33 -21.97
N TYR A 24 10.17 -13.21 -21.26
CA TYR A 24 10.48 -11.92 -21.88
C TYR A 24 11.96 -11.52 -21.82
N LYS A 25 12.82 -12.31 -21.16
CA LYS A 25 14.25 -12.00 -20.95
C LYS A 25 15.05 -11.87 -22.26
N ARG A 26 14.57 -12.48 -23.35
CA ARG A 26 15.18 -12.40 -24.68
C ARG A 26 14.56 -11.32 -25.58
N GLY A 27 13.69 -10.48 -25.04
CA GLY A 27 12.88 -9.57 -25.85
C GLY A 27 11.72 -10.29 -26.55
N THR A 28 11.08 -9.59 -27.46
CA THR A 28 9.98 -10.10 -28.30
C THR A 28 10.27 -9.76 -29.76
N ARG A 29 9.38 -10.17 -30.68
CA ARG A 29 9.47 -9.79 -32.10
C ARG A 29 9.47 -8.26 -32.32
N VAL A 30 8.78 -7.51 -31.43
CA VAL A 30 8.53 -6.07 -31.58
C VAL A 30 9.46 -5.24 -30.69
N PHE A 31 9.84 -5.77 -29.53
CA PHE A 31 10.59 -5.04 -28.51
C PHE A 31 11.93 -5.71 -28.19
N SER A 32 13.02 -4.94 -28.21
CA SER A 32 14.32 -5.39 -27.73
C SER A 32 14.45 -5.13 -26.23
N ILE A 33 15.18 -5.98 -25.51
CA ILE A 33 15.44 -5.78 -24.08
C ILE A 33 16.63 -4.84 -23.89
N VAL A 34 16.49 -3.84 -23.01
CA VAL A 34 17.62 -3.06 -22.54
C VAL A 34 18.39 -3.89 -21.51
N LYS A 35 19.69 -4.13 -21.75
CA LYS A 35 20.54 -4.86 -20.78
C LYS A 35 20.50 -4.12 -19.42
N GLY A 36 20.33 -4.87 -18.33
CA GLY A 36 20.39 -4.31 -16.97
C GLY A 36 19.05 -4.08 -16.27
N GLY A 37 18.01 -4.86 -16.60
CA GLY A 37 16.78 -4.90 -15.80
C GLY A 37 17.06 -5.08 -14.30
N LYS A 38 16.14 -4.64 -13.44
CA LYS A 38 16.36 -4.56 -11.99
C LYS A 38 15.53 -5.60 -11.25
N ASP A 39 16.20 -6.44 -10.48
CA ASP A 39 15.54 -7.43 -9.62
C ASP A 39 15.46 -6.92 -8.19
N TYR A 40 14.45 -6.09 -7.92
CA TYR A 40 14.17 -5.61 -6.57
C TYR A 40 13.52 -6.68 -5.68
N THR A 41 13.33 -7.91 -6.16
CA THR A 41 12.87 -9.00 -5.29
C THR A 41 14.04 -9.66 -4.58
N ASN A 42 15.12 -9.96 -5.32
CA ASN A 42 16.34 -10.50 -4.72
C ASN A 42 17.21 -9.41 -4.09
N TYR A 43 17.12 -8.17 -4.59
CA TYR A 43 17.86 -7.01 -4.09
C TYR A 43 16.87 -5.89 -3.73
N PRO A 44 16.10 -6.04 -2.65
CA PRO A 44 15.07 -5.07 -2.27
C PRO A 44 15.66 -3.69 -2.01
N LYS A 45 14.89 -2.64 -2.32
CA LYS A 45 15.26 -1.28 -1.92
C LYS A 45 15.17 -1.12 -0.41
N ASP A 46 15.88 -0.13 0.13
CA ASP A 46 15.80 0.25 1.55
C ASP A 46 14.37 0.62 1.98
N SER A 47 13.56 1.18 1.06
CA SER A 47 12.14 1.44 1.30
C SER A 47 11.29 0.18 1.48
N GLY A 48 11.84 -1.01 1.24
CA GLY A 48 11.12 -2.27 1.18
C GLY A 48 10.43 -2.52 -0.17
N TYR A 49 10.62 -1.68 -1.18
CA TYR A 49 10.02 -1.92 -2.49
C TYR A 49 10.56 -3.19 -3.17
N ARG A 50 9.65 -4.07 -3.61
CA ARG A 50 9.94 -5.35 -4.29
C ARG A 50 9.17 -5.50 -5.60
N SER A 51 9.87 -5.85 -6.68
CA SER A 51 9.33 -6.16 -8.02
C SER A 51 10.49 -6.56 -8.95
N VAL A 52 10.22 -7.30 -10.03
CA VAL A 52 11.16 -7.41 -11.15
C VAL A 52 10.80 -6.37 -12.20
N HIS A 53 11.80 -5.60 -12.64
CA HIS A 53 11.66 -4.52 -13.64
C HIS A 53 12.45 -4.86 -14.90
N MET A 54 11.76 -4.83 -16.04
CA MET A 54 12.37 -5.04 -17.35
C MET A 54 12.04 -3.86 -18.25
N ILE A 55 13.06 -3.26 -18.86
CA ILE A 55 12.88 -2.13 -19.79
C ILE A 55 13.01 -2.66 -21.22
N PHE A 56 11.99 -2.38 -22.01
CA PHE A 56 11.88 -2.77 -23.41
C PHE A 56 12.00 -1.54 -24.29
N LYS A 57 12.79 -1.61 -25.36
CA LYS A 57 12.92 -0.55 -26.35
C LYS A 57 12.19 -0.93 -27.64
N CYS A 58 11.37 -0.03 -28.11
CA CYS A 58 10.69 -0.10 -29.40
C CYS A 58 11.64 0.32 -30.53
N ARG A 59 11.37 -0.13 -31.75
CA ARG A 59 12.14 0.26 -32.94
C ARG A 59 12.12 1.77 -33.21
N ASN A 60 11.04 2.45 -32.85
CA ASN A 60 10.87 3.90 -32.99
C ASN A 60 11.49 4.71 -31.83
N GLY A 61 12.29 4.08 -30.96
CA GLY A 61 13.08 4.77 -29.94
C GLY A 61 12.41 4.92 -28.57
N PHE A 62 11.13 4.60 -28.45
CA PHE A 62 10.41 4.64 -27.17
C PHE A 62 10.74 3.45 -26.27
N SER A 63 10.56 3.63 -24.97
CA SER A 63 10.72 2.57 -23.97
C SER A 63 9.39 2.24 -23.28
N ILE A 64 9.23 0.97 -22.93
CA ILE A 64 8.14 0.45 -22.11
C ILE A 64 8.74 -0.32 -20.94
N GLU A 65 8.29 -0.03 -19.72
CA GLU A 65 8.68 -0.78 -18.54
C GLU A 65 7.66 -1.91 -18.27
N LEU A 66 8.14 -3.13 -18.05
CA LEU A 66 7.36 -4.23 -17.51
C LEU A 66 7.73 -4.42 -16.03
N GLN A 67 6.75 -4.20 -15.16
CA GLN A 67 6.84 -4.50 -13.73
C GLN A 67 6.14 -5.83 -13.45
N ILE A 68 6.91 -6.82 -13.02
CA ILE A 68 6.38 -8.14 -12.63
C ILE A 68 6.39 -8.20 -11.10
N ARG A 69 5.24 -8.55 -10.52
CA ARG A 69 5.05 -8.64 -9.07
C ARG A 69 4.25 -9.87 -8.70
N THR A 70 4.43 -10.37 -7.50
CA THR A 70 3.42 -11.26 -6.89
C THR A 70 2.20 -10.46 -6.43
N VAL A 71 1.11 -11.16 -6.09
CA VAL A 71 -0.06 -10.55 -5.41
C VAL A 71 0.36 -9.89 -4.09
N ILE A 72 1.30 -10.49 -3.34
CA ILE A 72 1.79 -9.97 -2.05
C ILE A 72 2.59 -8.68 -2.24
N GLN A 73 3.54 -8.67 -3.20
CA GLN A 73 4.30 -7.47 -3.55
C GLN A 73 3.40 -6.36 -4.10
N HIS A 74 2.39 -6.72 -4.89
CA HIS A 74 1.41 -5.76 -5.39
C HIS A 74 0.61 -5.12 -4.25
N ALA A 75 0.11 -5.93 -3.32
CA ALA A 75 -0.64 -5.48 -2.14
C ALA A 75 0.18 -4.54 -1.26
N TRP A 76 1.47 -4.82 -1.07
CA TRP A 76 2.37 -3.92 -0.37
C TRP A 76 2.53 -2.58 -1.10
N ALA A 77 2.82 -2.61 -2.40
CA ALA A 77 3.10 -1.40 -3.18
C ALA A 77 1.89 -0.45 -3.23
N THR A 78 0.68 -0.99 -3.36
CA THR A 78 -0.55 -0.20 -3.39
C THR A 78 -0.94 0.33 -2.02
N ALA A 79 -0.70 -0.43 -0.94
CA ALA A 79 -0.91 0.06 0.42
C ALA A 79 0.04 1.23 0.74
N VAL A 80 1.31 1.13 0.37
CA VAL A 80 2.31 2.22 0.51
C VAL A 80 1.88 3.47 -0.28
N GLU A 81 1.45 3.29 -1.53
CA GLU A 81 0.99 4.42 -2.37
C GLU A 81 -0.30 5.06 -1.83
N THR A 82 -1.22 4.25 -1.29
CA THR A 82 -2.46 4.72 -0.66
C THR A 82 -2.15 5.55 0.57
N MET A 83 -1.32 5.01 1.48
CA MET A 83 -0.94 5.72 2.70
C MET A 83 -0.06 6.92 2.40
N GLY A 84 0.80 6.86 1.39
CA GLY A 84 1.57 8.02 0.94
C GLY A 84 0.66 9.14 0.43
N THR A 85 -0.35 8.80 -0.36
CA THR A 85 -1.36 9.78 -0.83
C THR A 85 -2.15 10.37 0.33
N PHE A 86 -2.47 9.56 1.35
CA PHE A 86 -3.12 10.05 2.56
C PHE A 86 -2.25 11.06 3.31
N LEU A 87 -1.01 10.67 3.58
CA LEU A 87 -0.07 11.50 4.35
C LEU A 87 0.51 12.65 3.52
N ASN A 88 0.19 12.74 2.22
CA ASN A 88 0.79 13.67 1.27
C ASN A 88 2.33 13.54 1.18
N HIS A 89 2.80 12.28 1.18
CA HIS A 89 4.22 11.91 1.18
C HIS A 89 4.50 10.77 0.18
N SER A 90 5.70 10.72 -0.38
CA SER A 90 6.14 9.63 -1.28
C SER A 90 6.82 8.51 -0.48
N LEU A 91 6.05 7.78 0.33
CA LEU A 91 6.59 6.71 1.21
C LEU A 91 7.42 5.66 0.44
N LYS A 92 7.04 5.37 -0.81
CA LYS A 92 7.74 4.42 -1.69
C LYS A 92 9.15 4.88 -2.07
N ALA A 93 9.37 6.20 -2.10
CA ALA A 93 10.66 6.84 -2.33
C ALA A 93 11.42 7.10 -1.01
N SER A 94 10.98 6.51 0.10
CA SER A 94 11.51 6.76 1.46
C SER A 94 11.29 8.19 1.96
N GLU A 95 10.26 8.87 1.48
CA GLU A 95 9.89 10.21 1.94
C GLU A 95 8.62 10.13 2.80
N GLY A 96 8.69 10.59 4.05
CA GLY A 96 7.55 10.66 4.97
C GLY A 96 7.96 10.49 6.43
N PRO A 97 6.99 10.48 7.36
CA PRO A 97 7.28 10.32 8.77
C PRO A 97 7.92 8.97 9.07
N GLU A 98 8.90 8.96 9.96
CA GLU A 98 9.78 7.81 10.20
C GLU A 98 8.99 6.58 10.68
N GLU A 99 7.95 6.76 11.50
CA GLU A 99 7.13 5.64 11.97
C GLU A 99 6.43 4.90 10.82
N TRP A 100 6.01 5.60 9.78
CA TRP A 100 5.35 5.02 8.60
C TRP A 100 6.35 4.31 7.69
N LEU A 101 7.53 4.89 7.50
CA LEU A 101 8.61 4.26 6.76
C LEU A 101 9.02 2.93 7.43
N LYS A 102 9.26 2.95 8.75
CA LYS A 102 9.55 1.75 9.54
C LYS A 102 8.46 0.70 9.45
N PHE A 103 7.19 1.10 9.52
CA PHE A 103 6.07 0.17 9.35
C PHE A 103 6.13 -0.54 7.99
N PHE A 104 6.31 0.22 6.90
CA PHE A 104 6.28 -0.36 5.57
C PHE A 104 7.52 -1.19 5.24
N THR A 105 8.70 -0.85 5.75
CA THR A 105 9.91 -1.69 5.61
C THR A 105 9.77 -3.01 6.37
N LEU A 106 9.20 -2.98 7.59
CA LEU A 106 8.83 -4.18 8.35
C LEU A 106 7.80 -5.04 7.60
N ALA A 107 6.75 -4.41 7.07
CA ALA A 107 5.72 -5.10 6.29
C ALA A 107 6.32 -5.80 5.07
N SER A 108 7.24 -5.14 4.36
CA SER A 108 7.91 -5.75 3.20
C SER A 108 8.75 -6.95 3.61
N SER A 109 9.49 -6.85 4.71
CA SER A 109 10.36 -7.92 5.20
C SER A 109 9.57 -9.12 5.70
N ALA A 110 8.46 -8.89 6.40
CA ALA A 110 7.53 -9.94 6.77
C ALA A 110 6.95 -10.66 5.55
N PHE A 111 6.56 -9.90 4.53
CA PHE A 111 6.02 -10.47 3.30
C PHE A 111 7.08 -11.22 2.48
N ALA A 112 8.33 -10.76 2.51
CA ALA A 112 9.45 -11.48 1.92
C ALA A 112 9.68 -12.85 2.58
N ILE A 113 9.52 -12.94 3.91
CA ILE A 113 9.56 -14.21 4.63
C ILE A 113 8.43 -15.14 4.15
N LEU A 114 7.20 -14.64 3.98
CA LEU A 114 6.08 -15.44 3.46
C LEU A 114 6.34 -15.98 2.05
N GLU A 115 7.13 -15.25 1.26
CA GLU A 115 7.46 -15.60 -0.13
C GLU A 115 8.80 -16.34 -0.26
N SER A 116 9.51 -16.57 0.86
CA SER A 116 10.86 -17.14 0.87
C SER A 116 11.85 -16.38 -0.03
N THR A 117 11.78 -15.04 0.00
CA THR A 117 12.68 -14.13 -0.71
C THR A 117 13.52 -13.31 0.27
N PRO A 118 14.65 -12.71 -0.17
CA PRO A 118 15.44 -11.81 0.66
C PRO A 118 14.62 -10.66 1.26
N ARG A 119 14.96 -10.30 2.50
CA ARG A 119 14.33 -9.21 3.27
C ARG A 119 15.08 -7.90 3.04
N VAL A 120 14.60 -6.81 3.61
CA VAL A 120 15.42 -5.59 3.70
C VAL A 120 16.61 -5.87 4.62
N PRO A 121 17.86 -5.55 4.24
CA PRO A 121 19.07 -5.94 4.98
C PRO A 121 19.07 -5.57 6.47
N GLU A 122 18.45 -4.43 6.83
CA GLU A 122 18.30 -4.00 8.23
C GLU A 122 17.59 -5.04 9.12
N HIS A 123 16.74 -5.88 8.53
CA HIS A 123 15.96 -6.89 9.22
C HIS A 123 16.53 -8.31 9.15
N ASP A 124 17.71 -8.51 8.54
CA ASP A 124 18.34 -9.83 8.43
C ASP A 124 18.85 -10.34 9.79
N ARG A 125 19.18 -9.42 10.71
CA ARG A 125 19.59 -9.73 12.09
C ARG A 125 18.48 -10.30 12.97
N TYR A 126 17.21 -10.17 12.57
CA TYR A 126 16.08 -10.63 13.36
C TYR A 126 15.58 -12.00 12.88
N SER A 127 15.03 -12.79 13.76
CA SER A 127 14.28 -14.00 13.42
C SER A 127 12.98 -13.65 12.69
N ALA A 128 12.38 -14.65 12.03
CA ALA A 128 11.06 -14.46 11.40
C ALA A 128 9.98 -14.08 12.42
N PHE A 129 10.04 -14.65 13.63
CA PHE A 129 9.12 -14.34 14.72
C PHE A 129 9.23 -12.87 15.13
N GLU A 130 10.44 -12.36 15.35
CA GLU A 130 10.67 -10.96 15.75
C GLU A 130 10.18 -9.97 14.68
N VAL A 131 10.45 -10.23 13.40
CA VAL A 131 9.95 -9.37 12.31
C VAL A 131 8.42 -9.35 12.28
N PHE A 132 7.77 -10.50 12.47
CA PHE A 132 6.32 -10.58 12.55
C PHE A 132 5.76 -9.84 13.77
N ASP A 133 6.36 -10.03 14.95
CA ASP A 133 5.93 -9.36 16.18
C ASP A 133 6.07 -7.83 16.09
N MET A 134 7.22 -7.34 15.61
CA MET A 134 7.46 -5.92 15.40
C MET A 134 6.47 -5.31 14.40
N LEU A 135 6.19 -6.00 13.28
CA LEU A 135 5.19 -5.56 12.32
C LEU A 135 3.82 -5.43 12.96
N LEU A 136 3.36 -6.44 13.71
CA LEU A 136 2.02 -6.43 14.30
C LEU A 136 1.87 -5.38 15.40
N LYS A 137 2.92 -5.15 16.19
CA LYS A 137 2.96 -4.04 17.16
C LYS A 137 2.86 -2.69 16.46
N LYS A 138 3.66 -2.48 15.40
CA LYS A 138 3.67 -1.21 14.67
C LYS A 138 2.39 -0.97 13.89
N GLU A 139 1.79 -2.02 13.34
CA GLU A 139 0.47 -1.96 12.69
C GLU A 139 -0.60 -1.45 13.66
N LYS A 140 -0.63 -1.99 14.88
CA LYS A 140 -1.56 -1.58 15.93
C LYS A 140 -1.30 -0.14 16.40
N GLU A 141 -0.04 0.24 16.59
CA GLU A 141 0.35 1.60 17.00
C GLU A 141 -0.13 2.65 15.99
N LEU A 142 0.04 2.38 14.69
CA LEU A 142 -0.33 3.31 13.63
C LEU A 142 -1.76 3.12 13.12
N ASP A 143 -2.46 2.10 13.60
CA ASP A 143 -3.79 1.70 13.19
C ASP A 143 -3.98 1.66 11.66
N VAL A 144 -3.02 1.01 10.98
CA VAL A 144 -2.88 1.11 9.52
C VAL A 144 -4.05 0.47 8.79
N LEU A 145 -4.52 -0.69 9.26
CA LEU A 145 -5.61 -1.40 8.60
C LEU A 145 -6.93 -0.64 8.67
N ASN A 146 -7.21 0.03 9.78
CA ASN A 146 -8.39 0.88 9.91
C ASN A 146 -8.30 2.10 9.01
N LYS A 147 -7.15 2.77 8.96
CA LYS A 147 -6.93 3.90 8.04
C LYS A 147 -7.14 3.49 6.58
N LEU A 148 -6.51 2.39 6.14
CA LEU A 148 -6.70 1.83 4.80
C LEU A 148 -8.18 1.46 4.51
N SER A 149 -8.89 0.90 5.48
CA SER A 149 -10.32 0.56 5.37
C SER A 149 -11.21 1.80 5.26
N GLY A 150 -10.95 2.84 6.07
CA GLY A 150 -11.67 4.11 6.03
C GLY A 150 -11.56 4.79 4.67
N PHE A 151 -10.37 4.79 4.06
CA PHE A 151 -10.15 5.29 2.70
C PHE A 151 -11.02 4.61 1.65
N ARG A 152 -11.10 3.28 1.74
CA ARG A 152 -11.90 2.47 0.83
C ARG A 152 -13.38 2.87 0.87
N VAL A 153 -13.90 3.12 2.07
CA VAL A 153 -15.29 3.53 2.28
C VAL A 153 -15.57 4.90 1.66
N VAL A 154 -14.64 5.85 1.81
CA VAL A 154 -14.72 7.21 1.24
C VAL A 154 -14.76 7.17 -0.28
N ALA A 155 -13.81 6.47 -0.88
CA ALA A 155 -13.69 6.40 -2.33
C ALA A 155 -15.01 5.93 -2.98
N LYS A 156 -15.68 4.95 -2.35
CA LYS A 156 -16.97 4.42 -2.80
C LYS A 156 -18.14 5.39 -2.60
N HIS A 157 -18.19 6.16 -1.51
CA HIS A 157 -19.32 7.05 -1.23
C HIS A 157 -19.25 8.38 -2.00
N ILE A 158 -18.06 8.89 -2.31
CA ILE A 158 -17.89 10.16 -3.06
C ILE A 158 -18.10 9.95 -4.57
N GLU A 159 -18.38 8.74 -5.07
CA GLU A 159 -18.92 8.59 -6.43
C GLU A 159 -20.26 9.31 -6.59
N ASN A 160 -21.02 9.51 -5.50
CA ASN A 160 -22.40 9.97 -5.55
C ASN A 160 -22.68 11.32 -4.87
N ASP A 161 -21.69 11.94 -4.19
CA ASP A 161 -21.94 13.12 -3.35
C ASP A 161 -21.07 14.33 -3.75
N HIS A 162 -21.69 15.35 -4.35
CA HIS A 162 -21.06 16.60 -4.84
C HIS A 162 -20.68 17.59 -3.73
N LYS A 163 -20.53 17.15 -2.47
CA LYS A 163 -20.39 18.07 -1.33
C LYS A 163 -19.04 18.79 -1.34
N ARG A 164 -19.13 20.13 -1.34
CA ARG A 164 -18.02 21.10 -1.26
C ARG A 164 -17.46 21.18 0.17
N GLY A 165 -16.57 20.25 0.53
CA GLY A 165 -15.73 20.32 1.74
C GLY A 165 -14.25 20.43 1.38
N HIS A 166 -13.40 20.79 2.34
CA HIS A 166 -11.93 20.64 2.25
C HIS A 166 -11.41 19.49 3.12
N TYR A 167 -12.06 19.26 4.27
CA TYR A 167 -11.79 18.15 5.17
C TYR A 167 -13.03 17.27 5.28
N HIS A 168 -12.83 15.97 5.44
CA HIS A 168 -13.89 14.98 5.56
C HIS A 168 -13.55 14.05 6.72
N LEU A 169 -14.38 14.06 7.77
CA LEU A 169 -14.35 13.10 8.86
C LEU A 169 -15.22 11.91 8.48
N ILE A 170 -14.66 10.72 8.58
CA ILE A 170 -15.32 9.47 8.25
C ILE A 170 -15.41 8.62 9.47
N THR A 171 -16.60 8.09 9.70
CA THR A 171 -16.90 7.16 10.77
C THR A 171 -17.56 5.94 10.14
N LEU A 172 -16.83 4.82 10.09
CA LEU A 172 -17.37 3.53 9.70
C LEU A 172 -17.75 2.77 10.96
N ASN A 173 -19.05 2.58 11.17
CA ASN A 173 -19.55 1.74 12.24
C ASN A 173 -19.52 0.28 11.77
N LEU A 174 -18.69 -0.55 12.42
CA LEU A 174 -18.47 -1.93 12.02
C LEU A 174 -19.62 -2.86 12.41
N ASP A 175 -20.38 -2.53 13.46
CA ASP A 175 -21.56 -3.28 13.89
C ASP A 175 -22.70 -3.19 12.87
N THR A 176 -23.00 -1.97 12.43
CA THR A 176 -24.07 -1.66 11.47
C THR A 176 -23.61 -1.72 10.02
N ARG A 177 -22.29 -1.79 9.78
CA ARG A 177 -21.63 -1.70 8.47
C ARG A 177 -22.00 -0.43 7.69
N ARG A 178 -22.30 0.66 8.40
CA ARG A 178 -22.66 1.96 7.80
C ARG A 178 -21.54 2.96 7.95
N ALA A 179 -21.35 3.76 6.89
CA ALA A 179 -20.39 4.84 6.85
C ALA A 179 -21.10 6.19 6.96
N PHE A 180 -20.54 7.06 7.79
CA PHE A 180 -20.94 8.46 7.90
C PHE A 180 -19.78 9.35 7.47
N VAL A 181 -20.07 10.33 6.62
CA VAL A 181 -19.09 11.31 6.16
C VAL A 181 -19.58 12.71 6.55
N LYS A 182 -18.81 13.38 7.41
CA LYS A 182 -19.04 14.77 7.79
C LYS A 182 -17.98 15.66 7.16
N SER A 183 -18.39 16.65 6.38
CA SER A 183 -17.50 17.52 5.60
C SER A 183 -17.35 18.90 6.25
N TYR A 184 -16.15 19.45 6.22
CA TYR A 184 -15.79 20.75 6.80
C TYR A 184 -15.07 21.61 5.75
N THR A 185 -15.29 22.92 5.80
CA THR A 185 -14.55 23.89 4.97
C THR A 185 -13.16 24.14 5.56
N LYS A 186 -12.27 24.83 4.82
CA LYS A 186 -10.94 25.21 5.33
C LYS A 186 -10.98 25.99 6.65
N ARG A 187 -12.02 26.82 6.85
CA ARG A 187 -12.18 27.65 8.05
C ARG A 187 -12.58 26.86 9.29
N ASN A 188 -13.10 25.64 9.12
CA ASN A 188 -13.62 24.82 10.22
C ASN A 188 -12.67 23.65 10.55
N VAL A 189 -11.36 23.82 10.31
CA VAL A 189 -10.36 22.77 10.58
C VAL A 189 -10.30 22.42 12.06
N ASP A 190 -10.40 23.41 12.96
CA ASP A 190 -10.37 23.18 14.40
C ASP A 190 -11.55 22.32 14.84
N GLN A 191 -12.75 22.61 14.33
CA GLN A 191 -13.93 21.79 14.60
C GLN A 191 -13.79 20.37 14.03
N ALA A 192 -13.17 20.22 12.86
CA ALA A 192 -12.90 18.91 12.27
C ALA A 192 -11.97 18.08 13.16
N ASN A 193 -10.92 18.70 13.71
CA ASN A 193 -9.99 18.06 14.65
C ASN A 193 -10.67 17.71 15.97
N VAL A 194 -11.49 18.61 16.53
CA VAL A 194 -12.27 18.35 17.75
C VAL A 194 -13.21 17.15 17.56
N ASP A 195 -13.94 17.11 16.45
CA ASP A 195 -14.86 16.01 16.17
C ASP A 195 -14.11 14.68 15.89
N TYR A 196 -12.95 14.75 15.22
CA TYR A 196 -12.08 13.60 15.03
C TYR A 196 -11.58 13.06 16.37
N SER A 197 -11.02 13.90 17.24
CA SER A 197 -10.53 13.49 18.56
C SER A 197 -11.63 12.88 19.43
N LYS A 198 -12.86 13.41 19.38
CA LYS A 198 -14.01 12.82 20.09
C LYS A 198 -14.35 11.43 19.58
N ALA A 199 -14.29 11.23 18.26
CA ALA A 199 -14.57 9.95 17.64
C ALA A 199 -13.45 8.92 17.95
N GLU A 200 -12.18 9.33 17.95
CA GLU A 200 -11.04 8.50 18.37
C GLU A 200 -11.10 8.12 19.86
N ASP A 201 -11.55 9.03 20.72
CA ASP A 201 -11.77 8.75 22.15
C ASP A 201 -12.88 7.70 22.34
N ALA A 202 -13.96 7.76 21.54
CA ALA A 202 -15.00 6.73 21.55
C ALA A 202 -14.45 5.36 21.11
N VAL A 203 -13.61 5.31 20.08
CA VAL A 203 -12.91 4.08 19.64
C VAL A 203 -12.04 3.53 20.78
N SER A 204 -11.26 4.40 21.44
CA SER A 204 -10.40 4.03 22.56
C SER A 204 -11.18 3.48 23.76
N LYS A 205 -12.42 3.93 23.94
CA LYS A 205 -13.37 3.43 24.96
C LYS A 205 -14.12 2.16 24.54
N GLY A 206 -13.79 1.57 23.39
CA GLY A 206 -14.31 0.29 22.93
C GLY A 206 -15.46 0.38 21.92
N ALA A 207 -15.79 1.57 21.41
CA ALA A 207 -16.74 1.67 20.31
C ALA A 207 -16.18 0.99 19.05
N ASN A 208 -16.97 0.13 18.41
CA ASN A 208 -16.56 -0.60 17.22
C ASN A 208 -16.66 0.27 15.95
N LEU A 209 -15.90 1.36 15.96
CA LEU A 209 -15.84 2.36 14.89
C LEU A 209 -14.45 2.37 14.27
N GLN A 210 -14.38 2.67 12.98
CA GLN A 210 -13.14 3.12 12.33
C GLN A 210 -13.32 4.59 11.97
N VAL A 211 -12.37 5.42 12.41
CA VAL A 211 -12.45 6.86 12.22
C VAL A 211 -11.24 7.35 11.43
N VAL A 212 -11.47 8.21 10.44
CA VAL A 212 -10.37 8.85 9.70
C VAL A 212 -10.76 10.26 9.27
N LEU A 213 -9.84 11.21 9.39
CA LEU A 213 -9.99 12.58 8.90
C LEU A 213 -9.08 12.77 7.67
N VAL A 214 -9.66 13.18 6.54
CA VAL A 214 -8.95 13.25 5.25
C VAL A 214 -9.22 14.55 4.52
N THR A 215 -8.29 15.00 3.67
CA THR A 215 -8.51 16.18 2.82
C THR A 215 -9.17 15.80 1.49
N SER A 216 -9.91 16.74 0.89
CA SER A 216 -10.48 16.56 -0.45
C SER A 216 -9.40 16.39 -1.53
N GLN A 217 -8.21 16.95 -1.31
CA GLN A 217 -7.06 16.74 -2.20
C GLN A 217 -6.61 15.28 -2.17
N SER A 218 -6.43 14.68 -0.98
CA SER A 218 -6.08 13.26 -0.83
C SER A 218 -7.14 12.34 -1.46
N ILE A 219 -8.42 12.68 -1.30
CA ILE A 219 -9.54 11.96 -1.95
C ILE A 219 -9.45 12.04 -3.47
N ASN A 220 -9.27 13.24 -4.03
CA ASN A 220 -9.18 13.45 -5.47
C ASN A 220 -7.94 12.79 -6.06
N ALA A 221 -6.81 12.83 -5.34
CA ALA A 221 -5.59 12.15 -5.70
C ALA A 221 -5.82 10.63 -5.76
N LEU A 222 -6.48 10.04 -4.78
CA LEU A 222 -6.86 8.62 -4.80
C LEU A 222 -7.83 8.28 -5.95
N LYS A 223 -8.84 9.12 -6.21
CA LYS A 223 -9.75 8.94 -7.36
C LYS A 223 -9.01 8.92 -8.70
N LYS A 224 -8.07 9.85 -8.88
CA LYS A 224 -7.22 9.92 -10.08
C LYS A 224 -6.23 8.76 -10.14
N ALA A 225 -5.71 8.34 -8.99
CA ALA A 225 -4.75 7.26 -8.84
C ALA A 225 -5.40 5.87 -8.84
N TYR A 226 -6.48 5.66 -9.60
CA TYR A 226 -7.12 4.39 -10.00
C TYR A 226 -8.36 3.91 -9.21
N PRO A 227 -9.41 3.42 -9.92
CA PRO A 227 -10.54 2.67 -9.34
C PRO A 227 -10.19 1.31 -8.70
N SER A 228 -9.01 0.73 -8.99
CA SER A 228 -8.64 -0.64 -8.58
C SER A 228 -8.15 -0.78 -7.13
N TYR A 229 -7.75 0.32 -6.47
CA TYR A 229 -7.14 0.30 -5.13
C TYR A 229 -8.10 -0.17 -4.02
N PHE A 230 -9.42 -0.18 -4.29
CA PHE A 230 -10.44 -0.70 -3.36
C PHE A 230 -10.19 -2.18 -3.01
N LEU A 231 -9.79 -2.98 -4.00
CA LEU A 231 -9.47 -4.40 -3.82
C LEU A 231 -8.12 -4.58 -3.11
N ASP A 232 -7.21 -3.63 -3.29
CA ASP A 232 -5.82 -3.78 -2.90
C ASP A 232 -5.57 -3.59 -1.39
N ALA A 233 -6.34 -2.71 -0.73
CA ALA A 233 -6.31 -2.59 0.73
C ALA A 233 -6.73 -3.89 1.43
N GLN A 234 -7.68 -4.64 0.85
CA GLN A 234 -8.08 -5.95 1.37
C GLN A 234 -6.99 -6.99 1.18
N LEU A 235 -6.27 -6.94 0.05
CA LEU A 235 -5.14 -7.82 -0.20
C LEU A 235 -4.03 -7.60 0.84
N PHE A 236 -3.73 -6.35 1.20
CA PHE A 236 -2.76 -6.03 2.24
C PHE A 236 -3.21 -6.54 3.61
N ALA A 237 -4.46 -6.25 4.00
CA ALA A 237 -5.05 -6.75 5.24
C ALA A 237 -5.01 -8.28 5.35
N LYS A 238 -5.26 -8.97 4.24
CA LYS A 238 -5.15 -10.43 4.17
C LYS A 238 -3.73 -10.91 4.47
N GLN A 239 -2.69 -10.22 4.01
CA GLN A 239 -1.31 -10.59 4.32
C GLN A 239 -0.97 -10.37 5.80
N ILE A 240 -1.43 -9.27 6.40
CA ILE A 240 -1.29 -9.06 7.85
C ILE A 240 -1.99 -10.19 8.63
N ALA A 241 -3.17 -10.63 8.20
CA ALA A 241 -3.87 -11.76 8.82
C ALA A 241 -3.09 -13.08 8.67
N VAL A 242 -2.42 -13.31 7.54
CA VAL A 242 -1.53 -14.47 7.35
C VAL A 242 -0.34 -14.40 8.32
N VAL A 243 0.27 -13.23 8.49
CA VAL A 243 1.34 -13.02 9.49
C VAL A 243 0.85 -13.32 10.91
N ARG A 244 -0.33 -12.84 11.30
CA ARG A 244 -0.95 -13.16 12.61
C ARG A 244 -1.17 -14.66 12.82
N LYS A 245 -1.54 -15.40 11.79
CA LYS A 245 -1.68 -16.87 11.88
C LYS A 245 -0.31 -17.54 12.00
N LYS A 246 0.69 -17.08 11.26
CA LYS A 246 2.05 -17.64 11.30
C LYS A 246 2.71 -17.45 12.66
N ILE A 247 2.59 -16.29 13.28
CA ILE A 247 3.16 -16.06 14.62
C ILE A 247 2.50 -16.94 15.69
N GLN A 248 1.20 -17.22 15.56
CA GLN A 248 0.48 -18.15 16.47
C GLN A 248 0.95 -19.60 16.32
N GLN A 249 1.38 -20.01 15.13
CA GLN A 249 1.92 -21.35 14.87
C GLN A 249 3.38 -21.51 15.33
N MET A 250 4.07 -20.41 15.62
CA MET A 250 5.46 -20.38 16.10
C MET A 250 5.55 -20.33 17.63
N LYS A 251 4.43 -20.14 18.32
CA LYS A 251 4.29 -20.21 19.78
C LYS A 251 3.90 -21.63 20.18
#